data_AF-A0A2T5C698-F1
#
_entry.id   AF-A0A2T5C698-F1
#
_cell.length_a   1.000
_cell.length_b   1.000
_cell.length_c   1.000
_cell.angle_alpha   90.00
_cell.angle_beta   90.00
_cell.angle_gamma   90.00
#
_symmetry.space_group_name_H-M   'P 1'
#
loop_
_entity.id
_entity.type
_entity.pdbx_description
1 polymer ?
#
loop_
_entity_poly.entity_id
_entity_poly.type
_entity_poly.pdbx_seq_one_letter_code
_entity_poly.pdbx_strand_id
1 'polypeptide(L)'
;MPAWRQTGILYRFRYAGKFDNRVKTHKFWQETNPAILLDDSILIDQRINYTHENRVCALIVFRAEDYLYSSARDYAGGKGFVKVQTTL
;
A
#
# COMPACT_ATOMS: atom_id res chain seq x y z
N MET A 1 -22.34 8.97 1.75
CA MET A 1 -22.27 7.51 2.00
C MET A 1 -23.33 7.13 3.02
N PRO A 2 -24.03 5.99 2.89
CA PRO A 2 -25.09 5.63 3.83
C PRO A 2 -24.53 5.31 5.23
N ALA A 3 -25.22 5.74 6.29
CA ALA A 3 -24.81 5.56 7.69
C ALA A 3 -24.57 4.08 8.08
N TRP A 4 -25.31 3.14 7.47
CA TRP A 4 -25.19 1.70 7.74
C TRP A 4 -23.85 1.10 7.27
N ARG A 5 -23.18 1.67 6.26
CA ARG A 5 -21.83 1.22 5.86
C ARG A 5 -20.76 1.65 6.87
N GLN A 6 -20.93 2.82 7.47
CA GLN A 6 -19.98 3.37 8.45
C GLN A 6 -20.00 2.55 9.74
N THR A 7 -21.18 2.22 10.26
CA THR A 7 -21.32 1.40 11.48
C THR A 7 -20.73 0.00 11.29
N GLY A 8 -20.91 -0.62 10.12
CA GLY A 8 -20.36 -1.94 9.81
C GLY A 8 -18.83 -2.00 9.76
N ILE A 9 -18.17 -0.95 9.25
CA ILE A 9 -16.70 -0.89 9.22
C ILE A 9 -16.12 -0.66 10.62
N LEU A 10 -16.71 0.26 11.39
CA LEU A 10 -16.28 0.53 12.76
C LEU A 10 -16.45 -0.70 13.66
N TYR A 11 -17.54 -1.45 13.50
CA TYR A 11 -17.72 -2.73 14.20
C TYR A 11 -16.58 -3.71 13.92
N ARG A 12 -16.16 -3.85 12.65
CA ARG A 12 -15.05 -4.75 12.27
C ARG A 12 -13.72 -4.32 12.88
N PHE A 13 -13.41 -3.03 12.88
CA PHE A 13 -12.18 -2.53 13.51
C PHE A 13 -12.18 -2.73 15.03
N ARG A 14 -13.34 -2.56 15.68
CA ARG A 14 -13.48 -2.82 17.12
C ARG A 14 -13.32 -4.32 17.42
N TYR A 15 -13.93 -5.17 16.61
CA TYR A 15 -13.83 -6.62 16.76
C TYR A 15 -12.38 -7.11 16.60
N ALA A 16 -11.65 -6.63 15.60
CA ALA A 16 -10.26 -6.99 15.36
C ALA A 16 -9.31 -6.60 16.51
N GLY A 17 -9.66 -5.57 17.30
CA GLY A 17 -8.92 -5.13 18.48
C GLY A 17 -9.36 -5.76 19.80
N LYS A 18 -10.44 -6.56 19.81
CA LYS A 18 -11.11 -7.02 21.05
C LYS A 18 -10.19 -7.81 21.98
N PHE A 19 -9.22 -8.53 21.42
CA PHE A 19 -8.32 -9.41 22.17
C PHE A 19 -6.92 -8.81 22.38
N ASP A 20 -6.68 -7.58 21.92
CA ASP A 20 -5.39 -6.90 22.10
C ASP A 20 -5.54 -5.81 23.17
N ASN A 21 -4.93 -6.03 24.33
CA ASN A 21 -4.98 -5.11 25.47
C ASN A 21 -4.34 -3.73 25.16
N ARG A 22 -3.54 -3.61 24.10
CA ARG A 22 -2.96 -2.34 23.65
C ARG A 22 -3.96 -1.49 22.87
N VAL A 23 -5.01 -2.11 22.32
CA VAL A 23 -6.03 -1.43 21.51
C VAL A 23 -7.20 -0.99 22.37
N LYS A 24 -7.36 0.33 22.54
CA LYS A 24 -8.42 0.89 23.39
C LYS A 24 -9.81 0.93 22.75
N THR A 25 -9.89 1.01 21.42
CA THR A 25 -11.17 1.28 20.73
C THR A 25 -11.30 0.58 19.38
N HIS A 26 -10.37 0.81 18.46
CA HIS A 26 -10.42 0.26 17.11
C HIS A 26 -9.02 -0.12 16.64
N LYS A 27 -8.87 -1.31 16.05
CA LYS A 27 -7.63 -1.75 15.41
C LYS A 27 -7.72 -1.48 13.92
N PHE A 28 -6.84 -0.61 13.43
CA PHE A 28 -6.75 -0.27 12.01
C PHE A 28 -5.56 -0.96 11.32
N TRP A 29 -4.41 -1.00 11.98
CA TRP A 29 -3.19 -1.61 11.46
C TRP A 29 -3.08 -3.09 11.83
N GLN A 30 -2.50 -3.87 10.92
CA GLN A 30 -2.01 -5.22 11.22
C GLN A 30 -0.66 -5.12 11.93
N GLU A 31 -0.37 -6.02 12.87
CA GLU A 31 0.87 -5.96 13.67
C GLU A 31 2.10 -6.47 12.93
N THR A 32 1.88 -7.39 11.99
CA THR A 32 2.94 -8.03 11.22
C THR A 32 3.33 -7.15 10.04
N ASN A 33 4.60 -6.75 9.99
CA ASN A 33 5.22 -6.19 8.79
C ASN A 33 6.43 -7.05 8.40
N PRO A 34 6.39 -7.78 7.28
CA PRO A 34 7.53 -8.57 6.83
C PRO A 34 8.61 -7.64 6.27
N ALA A 35 9.49 -7.15 7.15
CA ALA A 35 10.68 -6.41 6.74
C ALA A 35 11.69 -7.37 6.09
N ILE A 36 12.19 -6.98 4.93
CA ILE A 36 13.21 -7.73 4.19
C ILE A 36 14.36 -6.77 3.92
N LEU A 37 15.59 -7.21 4.20
CA LEU A 37 16.79 -6.45 3.86
C LEU A 37 16.94 -6.40 2.33
N LEU A 38 17.21 -5.22 1.81
CA LEU A 38 17.47 -4.99 0.39
C LEU A 38 18.92 -4.50 0.25
N ASP A 39 19.84 -5.46 0.11
CA ASP A 39 21.28 -5.25 -0.03
C ASP A 39 21.80 -5.55 -1.44
N ASP A 40 21.00 -6.23 -2.26
CA ASP A 40 21.29 -6.54 -3.66
C ASP A 40 20.42 -5.69 -4.60
N SER A 41 21.03 -5.20 -5.68
CA SER A 41 20.33 -4.38 -6.70
C SER A 41 19.21 -5.17 -7.38
N ILE A 42 19.42 -6.46 -7.61
CA ILE A 42 18.40 -7.33 -8.22
C ILE A 42 17.18 -7.44 -7.30
N LEU A 43 17.39 -7.59 -5.99
CA LEU A 43 16.30 -7.63 -5.02
C LEU A 43 15.56 -6.30 -4.94
N ILE A 44 16.27 -5.17 -5.01
CA ILE A 44 15.68 -3.84 -5.03
C ILE A 44 14.76 -3.68 -6.25
N ASP A 45 15.27 -3.99 -7.44
CA ASP A 45 14.52 -3.87 -8.69
C ASP A 45 13.27 -4.77 -8.70
N GLN A 46 13.41 -6.01 -8.21
CA GLN A 46 12.26 -6.92 -8.04
C GLN A 46 11.18 -6.32 -7.15
N ARG A 47 11.55 -5.69 -6.03
CA ARG A 47 10.59 -5.08 -5.09
C ARG A 47 9.95 -3.81 -5.63
N ILE A 48 10.70 -3.00 -6.38
CA ILE A 48 10.15 -1.84 -7.09
C ILE A 48 9.07 -2.31 -8.08
N ASN A 49 9.42 -3.27 -8.95
CA ASN A 49 8.49 -3.82 -9.93
C ASN A 49 7.25 -4.42 -9.27
N TYR A 50 7.44 -5.24 -8.23
CA TYR A 50 6.33 -5.80 -7.46
C TYR A 50 5.40 -4.72 -6.88
N THR A 51 5.96 -3.63 -6.37
CA THR A 51 5.19 -2.53 -5.77
C THR A 51 4.35 -1.80 -6.82
N HIS A 52 4.91 -1.57 -8.02
CA HIS A 52 4.22 -0.94 -9.13
C HIS A 52 3.11 -1.82 -9.70
N GLU A 53 3.38 -3.11 -9.89
CA GLU A 53 2.44 -4.08 -10.45
C GLU A 53 1.30 -4.46 -9.49
N ASN A 54 1.46 -4.29 -8.17
CA ASN A 54 0.44 -4.67 -7.19
C ASN A 54 -0.93 -4.03 -7.49
N ARG A 55 -0.96 -2.82 -8.05
CA ARG A 55 -2.22 -2.14 -8.42
C ARG A 55 -2.87 -2.70 -9.68
N VAL A 56 -2.06 -3.21 -10.61
CA VAL A 56 -2.52 -3.91 -11.82
C VAL A 56 -3.05 -5.29 -11.45
N CYS A 57 -2.28 -6.06 -10.68
CA CYS A 57 -2.69 -7.37 -10.17
C CYS A 57 -3.97 -7.32 -9.32
N ALA A 58 -4.17 -6.23 -8.56
CA ALA A 58 -5.39 -5.99 -7.80
C ALA A 58 -6.58 -5.50 -8.67
N LEU A 59 -6.41 -5.38 -9.99
CA LEU A 59 -7.39 -4.89 -10.95
C LEU A 59 -7.92 -3.48 -10.63
N ILE A 60 -7.10 -2.67 -9.96
CA ILE A 60 -7.46 -1.28 -9.61
C ILE A 60 -7.18 -0.35 -10.80
N VAL A 61 -6.11 -0.63 -11.54
CA VAL A 61 -5.68 0.13 -12.73
C VAL A 61 -5.29 -0.84 -13.85
N PHE A 62 -5.37 -0.37 -15.10
CA PHE A 62 -4.95 -1.16 -16.26
C PHE A 62 -3.44 -1.15 -16.46
N ARG A 63 -2.76 -0.03 -16.13
CA ARG A 63 -1.30 0.10 -16.18
C ARG A 63 -0.76 0.63 -14.85
N ALA A 64 0.47 0.27 -14.51
CA ALA A 64 1.08 0.65 -13.24
C ALA A 64 1.22 2.18 -13.09
N GLU A 65 1.58 2.87 -14.17
CA GLU A 65 1.76 4.32 -14.23
C GLU A 65 0.46 5.13 -14.10
N ASP A 66 -0.70 4.49 -14.28
CA ASP A 66 -2.01 5.12 -14.10
C ASP A 66 -2.35 5.32 -12.61
N TYR A 67 -1.65 4.62 -11.70
CA TYR A 67 -1.89 4.76 -10.28
C TYR A 67 -1.26 6.03 -9.71
N LEU A 68 -2.13 7.01 -9.41
CA LEU A 68 -1.76 8.37 -9.00
C LEU A 68 -0.76 8.45 -7.82
N TYR A 69 -0.93 7.54 -6.85
CA TYR A 69 -0.18 7.53 -5.59
C TYR A 69 0.96 6.50 -5.61
N SER A 70 1.60 6.31 -6.77
CA SER A 70 2.78 5.48 -6.95
C SER A 70 3.85 6.24 -7.73
N SER A 71 5.11 5.88 -7.51
CA SER A 71 6.25 6.35 -8.31
C SER A 71 6.34 5.68 -9.68
N ALA A 72 5.50 4.69 -10.00
CA ALA A 72 5.50 3.98 -11.29
C ALA A 72 5.53 4.95 -12.49
N ARG A 73 4.82 6.08 -12.38
CA ARG A 73 4.80 7.12 -13.40
C ARG A 73 6.15 7.79 -13.61
N ASP A 74 6.92 8.01 -12.55
CA ASP A 74 8.28 8.59 -12.61
C ASP A 74 9.26 7.61 -13.26
N TYR A 75 9.11 6.30 -13.00
CA TYR A 75 9.90 5.25 -13.64
C TYR A 75 9.56 5.06 -15.12
N ALA A 76 8.32 5.35 -15.52
CA ALA A 76 7.89 5.36 -16.92
C ALA A 76 8.32 6.62 -17.70
N GLY A 77 9.14 7.50 -17.10
CA GLY A 77 9.59 8.76 -17.72
C GLY A 77 8.55 9.89 -17.69
N GLY A 78 7.42 9.68 -17.01
CA GLY A 78 6.45 10.72 -16.71
C GLY A 78 6.82 11.51 -15.46
N LYS A 79 6.00 12.52 -15.14
CA LYS A 79 6.08 13.25 -13.87
C LYS A 79 4.97 12.78 -12.95
N GLY A 80 5.31 12.01 -11.91
CA GLY A 80 4.43 11.56 -10.86
C GLY A 80 4.26 12.58 -9.74
N PHE A 81 3.39 12.26 -8.78
CA PHE A 81 3.21 13.04 -7.56
C PHE A 81 4.28 12.73 -6.50
N VAL A 82 4.95 11.58 -6.64
CA VAL A 82 6.03 11.16 -5.76
C VAL A 82 7.32 11.75 -6.30
N LYS A 83 8.05 12.52 -5.49
CA LYS A 83 9.34 13.08 -5.90
C LYS A 83 10.41 11.99 -5.79
N VAL A 84 10.65 11.26 -6.88
CA VAL A 84 11.73 10.28 -6.96
C VAL A 84 12.81 10.77 -7.92
N GLN A 85 14.08 10.52 -7.59
CA GLN A 85 15.20 10.71 -8.50
C GLN A 85 15.45 9.38 -9.19
N THR A 86 15.09 9.31 -10.47
CA THR A 86 15.26 8.09 -11.28
C THR A 86 16.59 8.09 -12.05
N THR A 87 17.45 9.10 -11.84
CA THR A 87 18.75 9.27 -12.50
C THR A 87 19.84 9.30 -11.43
N LEU A 88 20.94 8.55 -11.65
CA LEU A 88 22.18 8.66 -10.88
C LEU A 88 22.92 9.97 -11.18
#